data_AF-A0A2D7STT8-F1
#
_entry.id   AF-A0A2D7STT8-F1
#
_cell.length_a   1.000
_cell.length_b   1.000
_cell.length_c   1.000
_cell.angle_alpha   90.00
_cell.angle_beta   90.00
_cell.angle_gamma   90.00
#
_symmetry.space_group_name_H-M   'P 1'
#
loop_
_entity.id
_entity.type
_entity.pdbx_description
1 polymer ?
#
loop_
_entity_poly.entity_id
_entity_poly.type
_entity_poly.pdbx_seq_one_letter_code
_entity_poly.pdbx_strand_id
1 'polypeptide(L)'
;MSTINSPNTLREGPDENGHFGIFGGRYVAETLMPLVLDVEHAWKTAKSDPMFWSELEYYRKHYIGRPSPLYFASRLTDHFQGAKLYFKRDELNHTGAHKINNVMGQALIARRMGKTKIIAETGAGQHGVATATACALFNLECEVFMGAEDVIRQKPNVDRMRLLGAKVHSVTSGSATLKDAMNEALR
;
A
#
# COMPACT_ATOMS: atom_id res chain seq x y z
N MET A 1 -20.19 -37.39 -3.37
CA MET A 1 -19.58 -37.03 -2.08
C MET A 1 -19.16 -35.57 -2.18
N SER A 2 -19.84 -34.67 -1.46
CA SER A 2 -19.45 -33.26 -1.42
C SER A 2 -18.11 -33.18 -0.71
N THR A 3 -17.04 -32.87 -1.44
CA THR A 3 -15.75 -32.54 -0.84
C THR A 3 -15.96 -31.31 0.02
N ILE A 4 -15.94 -31.49 1.34
CA ILE A 4 -15.93 -30.38 2.29
C ILE A 4 -14.59 -29.69 2.04
N ASN A 5 -14.63 -28.59 1.27
CA ASN A 5 -13.47 -27.77 1.02
C ASN A 5 -13.16 -27.07 2.36
N SER A 6 -12.23 -27.64 3.12
CA SER A 6 -11.80 -27.05 4.39
C SER A 6 -11.38 -25.61 4.13
N PRO A 7 -11.96 -24.61 4.81
CA PRO A 7 -11.63 -23.21 4.53
C PRO A 7 -10.17 -22.95 4.85
N ASN A 8 -9.46 -22.34 3.89
CA ASN A 8 -8.06 -21.97 4.00
C ASN A 8 -7.82 -21.13 5.26
N THR A 9 -6.68 -21.33 5.93
CA THR A 9 -6.32 -20.55 7.12
C THR A 9 -5.44 -19.35 6.79
N LEU A 10 -5.38 -18.36 7.70
CA LEU A 10 -4.44 -17.23 7.58
C LEU A 10 -2.98 -17.70 7.41
N ARG A 11 -2.64 -18.88 7.92
CA ARG A 11 -1.29 -19.46 7.83
C ARG A 11 -0.98 -20.06 6.47
N GLU A 12 -1.96 -20.69 5.84
CA GLU A 12 -1.81 -21.33 4.53
C GLU A 12 -1.92 -20.33 3.38
N GLY A 13 -2.61 -19.19 3.61
CA GLY A 13 -2.82 -18.17 2.60
C GLY A 13 -4.02 -18.49 1.69
N PRO A 14 -4.21 -17.71 0.61
CA PRO A 14 -5.26 -17.99 -0.35
C PRO A 14 -4.89 -19.19 -1.25
N ASP A 15 -5.89 -19.77 -1.92
CA ASP A 15 -5.67 -20.79 -2.97
C ASP A 15 -4.99 -20.20 -4.22
N GLU A 16 -4.69 -21.03 -5.23
CA GLU A 16 -4.06 -20.57 -6.47
C GLU A 16 -4.86 -19.48 -7.21
N ASN A 17 -6.17 -19.42 -7.01
CA ASN A 17 -7.07 -18.45 -7.62
C ASN A 17 -7.19 -17.17 -6.78
N GLY A 18 -6.58 -17.11 -5.60
CA GLY A 18 -6.60 -15.98 -4.71
C GLY A 18 -7.76 -15.98 -3.71
N HIS A 19 -8.43 -17.11 -3.47
CA HIS A 19 -9.54 -17.20 -2.53
C HIS A 19 -9.11 -17.62 -1.12
N PHE A 20 -9.71 -16.98 -0.13
CA PHE A 20 -9.79 -17.44 1.26
C PHE A 20 -11.20 -17.99 1.50
N GLY A 21 -11.38 -19.30 1.31
CA GLY A 21 -12.72 -19.90 1.29
C GLY A 21 -13.55 -19.31 0.14
N ILE A 22 -14.64 -18.62 0.45
CA ILE A 22 -15.52 -18.00 -0.57
C ILE A 22 -15.16 -16.54 -0.91
N PHE A 23 -14.17 -15.95 -0.23
CA PHE A 23 -13.81 -14.53 -0.38
C PHE A 23 -12.50 -14.37 -1.14
N GLY A 24 -12.29 -13.22 -1.77
CA GLY A 24 -11.06 -12.93 -2.53
C GLY A 24 -11.27 -13.13 -4.03
N GLY A 25 -10.32 -13.81 -4.69
CA GLY A 25 -10.38 -14.06 -6.12
C GLY A 25 -9.97 -12.86 -6.98
N ARG A 26 -10.21 -12.97 -8.29
CA ARG A 26 -9.78 -12.00 -9.31
C ARG A 26 -10.96 -11.59 -10.18
N TYR A 27 -11.75 -10.64 -9.70
CA TYR A 27 -12.94 -10.13 -10.38
C TYR A 27 -12.63 -8.81 -11.09
N VAL A 28 -11.83 -8.91 -12.15
CA VAL A 28 -11.35 -7.75 -12.94
C VAL A 28 -11.70 -7.93 -14.42
N ALA A 29 -11.63 -6.86 -15.20
CA ALA A 29 -11.76 -6.95 -16.64
C ALA A 29 -10.69 -7.87 -17.24
N GLU A 30 -11.05 -8.66 -18.25
CA GLU A 30 -10.14 -9.61 -18.90
C GLU A 30 -8.86 -8.94 -19.42
N THR A 31 -8.97 -7.69 -19.89
CA THR A 31 -7.84 -6.87 -20.35
C THR A 31 -6.79 -6.61 -19.27
N LEU A 32 -7.15 -6.66 -17.99
CA LEU A 32 -6.22 -6.47 -16.86
C LEU A 32 -5.58 -7.78 -16.40
N MET A 33 -6.14 -8.93 -16.77
CA MET A 33 -5.70 -10.23 -16.24
C MET A 33 -4.22 -10.54 -16.58
N PRO A 34 -3.71 -10.28 -17.80
CA PRO A 34 -2.28 -10.47 -18.07
C PRO A 34 -1.37 -9.64 -17.13
N LEU A 35 -1.73 -8.38 -16.87
CA LEU A 35 -0.96 -7.50 -15.99
C LEU A 35 -1.00 -7.96 -14.53
N VAL A 36 -2.13 -8.47 -14.07
CA VAL A 36 -2.27 -9.04 -12.71
C VAL A 36 -1.40 -10.31 -12.58
N LEU A 37 -1.37 -11.17 -13.59
CA LEU A 37 -0.52 -12.38 -13.59
C LEU A 37 0.97 -12.03 -13.64
N ASP A 38 1.36 -11.00 -14.39
CA ASP A 38 2.75 -10.53 -14.42
C ASP A 38 3.23 -10.05 -13.04
N VAL A 39 2.39 -9.28 -12.34
CA VAL A 39 2.68 -8.82 -10.97
C VAL A 39 2.76 -10.00 -10.00
N GLU A 40 1.83 -10.96 -10.11
CA GLU A 40 1.87 -12.18 -9.29
C GLU A 40 3.16 -12.97 -9.51
N HIS A 41 3.57 -13.15 -10.76
CA HIS A 41 4.80 -13.85 -11.11
C HIS A 41 6.02 -13.14 -10.53
N ALA A 42 6.11 -11.82 -10.73
CA ALA A 42 7.20 -11.01 -10.19
C ALA A 42 7.25 -11.08 -8.65
N TRP A 43 6.10 -11.05 -7.98
CA TRP A 43 6.01 -11.22 -6.54
C TRP A 43 6.48 -12.61 -6.09
N LYS A 44 6.03 -13.70 -6.74
CA LYS A 44 6.45 -15.07 -6.39
C LYS A 44 7.96 -15.25 -6.51
N THR A 45 8.55 -14.67 -7.55
CA THR A 45 10.01 -14.65 -7.74
C THR A 45 10.70 -13.84 -6.65
N ALA A 46 10.26 -12.60 -6.40
CA ALA A 46 10.86 -11.72 -5.39
C ALA A 46 10.74 -12.28 -3.97
N LYS A 47 9.59 -12.88 -3.62
CA LYS A 47 9.34 -13.51 -2.32
C LYS A 47 10.32 -14.64 -2.01
N SER A 48 10.80 -15.34 -3.03
CA SER A 48 11.74 -16.46 -2.90
C SER A 48 13.21 -16.03 -2.98
N ASP A 49 13.48 -14.75 -3.30
CA ASP A 49 14.81 -14.18 -3.45
C ASP A 49 15.29 -13.53 -2.14
N PRO A 50 16.35 -14.06 -1.48
CA PRO A 50 16.92 -13.45 -0.28
C PRO A 50 17.43 -12.02 -0.49
N MET A 51 17.86 -11.66 -1.70
CA MET A 51 18.35 -10.32 -2.01
C MET A 51 17.22 -9.28 -1.97
N PHE A 52 15.99 -9.66 -2.37
CA PHE A 52 14.82 -8.80 -2.23
C PHE A 52 14.55 -8.48 -0.77
N TRP A 53 14.58 -9.49 0.11
CA TRP A 53 14.36 -9.31 1.54
C TRP A 53 15.45 -8.49 2.21
N SER A 54 16.71 -8.70 1.82
CA SER A 54 17.85 -7.92 2.31
C SER A 54 17.70 -6.43 1.95
N GLU A 55 17.34 -6.13 0.69
CA GLU A 55 17.10 -4.76 0.22
C GLU A 55 15.89 -4.12 0.92
N LEU A 56 14.78 -4.85 1.06
CA LEU A 56 13.59 -4.36 1.76
C LEU A 56 13.89 -4.09 3.24
N GLU A 57 14.65 -4.95 3.91
CA GLU A 57 15.01 -4.77 5.31
C GLU A 57 15.98 -3.59 5.52
N TYR A 58 16.89 -3.36 4.58
CA TYR A 58 17.71 -2.16 4.55
C TYR A 58 16.84 -0.89 4.55
N TYR A 59 15.87 -0.77 3.64
CA TYR A 59 14.98 0.39 3.60
C TYR A 59 14.05 0.46 4.81
N ARG A 60 13.56 -0.67 5.33
CA ARG A 60 12.78 -0.68 6.58
C ARG A 60 13.56 -0.08 7.73
N LYS A 61 14.81 -0.49 7.92
CA LYS A 61 15.64 -0.02 9.02
C LYS A 61 16.10 1.42 8.81
N HIS A 62 16.70 1.72 7.66
CA HIS A 62 17.46 2.95 7.45
C HIS A 62 16.66 4.09 6.83
N TYR A 63 15.56 3.80 6.14
CA TYR A 63 14.73 4.83 5.50
C TYR A 63 13.38 5.00 6.20
N ILE A 64 12.70 3.89 6.52
CA ILE A 64 11.39 3.92 7.20
C ILE A 64 11.54 4.18 8.70
N GLY A 65 12.61 3.69 9.34
CA GLY A 65 12.84 3.81 10.77
C GLY A 65 12.26 2.66 11.61
N ARG A 66 12.25 1.44 11.07
CA ARG A 66 11.78 0.25 11.77
C ARG A 66 12.86 -0.38 12.67
N PRO A 67 12.47 -1.11 13.73
CA PRO A 67 11.09 -1.37 14.19
C PRO A 67 10.44 -0.18 14.89
N SER A 68 9.14 0.04 14.67
CA SER A 68 8.38 1.02 15.46
C SER A 68 8.17 0.53 16.90
N PRO A 69 8.26 1.40 17.92
CA PRO A 69 8.15 1.00 19.31
C PRO A 69 6.73 0.54 19.69
N LEU A 70 6.64 -0.23 20.77
CA LEU A 70 5.40 -0.58 21.45
C LEU A 70 5.35 0.20 22.76
N TYR A 71 4.53 1.25 22.81
CA TYR A 71 4.48 2.17 23.94
C TYR A 71 3.40 1.78 24.94
N PHE A 72 3.74 1.62 26.21
CA PHE A 72 2.76 1.39 27.28
C PHE A 72 2.03 2.70 27.63
N ALA A 73 0.73 2.74 27.38
CA ALA A 73 -0.10 3.91 27.63
C ALA A 73 -0.65 3.89 29.07
N SER A 74 0.20 4.23 30.05
CA SER A 74 -0.13 4.15 31.48
C SER A 74 -1.39 4.93 31.84
N ARG A 75 -1.48 6.21 31.46
CA ARG A 75 -2.65 7.06 31.77
C ARG A 75 -3.97 6.50 31.25
N LEU A 76 -3.98 5.87 30.08
CA LEU A 76 -5.20 5.25 29.55
C LEU A 76 -5.49 3.93 30.27
N THR A 77 -4.46 3.16 30.59
CA THR A 77 -4.61 1.94 31.40
C THR A 77 -5.26 2.28 32.75
N ASP A 78 -4.79 3.36 33.40
CA ASP A 78 -5.35 3.85 34.67
C ASP A 78 -6.77 4.38 34.50
N HIS A 79 -7.06 5.08 33.39
CA HIS A 79 -8.40 5.61 33.10
C HIS A 79 -9.44 4.50 32.94
N PHE A 80 -9.14 3.45 32.18
CA PHE A 80 -10.08 2.36 31.91
C PHE A 80 -10.10 1.27 32.99
N GLN A 81 -9.12 1.24 33.90
CA GLN A 81 -9.04 0.31 35.04
C GLN A 81 -9.20 -1.18 34.64
N GLY A 82 -8.69 -1.54 33.46
CA GLY A 82 -8.85 -2.87 32.88
C GLY A 82 -7.53 -3.46 32.38
N ALA A 83 -7.54 -3.97 31.15
CA ALA A 83 -6.33 -4.50 30.51
C ALA A 83 -5.26 -3.40 30.34
N LYS A 84 -3.98 -3.82 30.27
CA LYS A 84 -2.87 -2.93 29.91
C LYS A 84 -3.01 -2.48 28.45
N LEU A 85 -2.98 -1.18 28.22
CA LEU A 85 -3.07 -0.61 26.89
C LEU A 85 -1.69 -0.28 26.33
N TYR A 86 -1.42 -0.75 25.10
CA TYR A 86 -0.18 -0.50 24.39
C TYR A 86 -0.46 0.07 23.00
N PHE A 87 0.35 1.03 22.57
CA PHE A 87 0.29 1.62 21.24
C PHE A 87 1.42 1.09 20.37
N LYS A 88 1.08 0.44 19.25
CA LYS A 88 2.04 0.14 18.19
C LYS A 88 2.27 1.42 17.38
N ARG A 89 3.44 2.05 17.56
CA ARG A 89 3.70 3.44 17.16
C ARG A 89 4.03 3.59 15.66
N ASP A 90 3.20 3.07 14.76
CA ASP A 90 3.43 3.13 13.31
C ASP A 90 3.24 4.52 12.69
N GLU A 91 2.72 5.49 13.44
CA GLU A 91 2.75 6.90 13.08
C GLU A 91 4.16 7.51 13.15
N LEU A 92 5.14 6.82 13.77
CA LEU A 92 6.54 7.24 13.79
C LEU A 92 7.34 6.77 12.57
N ASN A 93 6.75 5.94 11.71
CA ASN A 93 7.40 5.57 10.45
C ASN A 93 7.63 6.84 9.61
N HIS A 94 8.67 6.85 8.78
CA HIS A 94 8.81 7.88 7.74
C HIS A 94 7.50 7.98 6.93
N THR A 95 7.15 9.19 6.50
CA THR A 95 5.82 9.59 5.99
C THR A 95 4.66 9.60 7.00
N GLY A 96 4.86 9.14 8.23
CA GLY A 96 3.90 9.28 9.34
C GLY A 96 2.79 8.22 9.41
N ALA A 97 2.92 7.10 8.69
CA ALA A 97 1.91 6.04 8.68
C ALA A 97 2.48 4.66 8.31
N HIS A 98 1.72 3.60 8.56
CA HIS A 98 2.10 2.23 8.18
C HIS A 98 2.14 1.98 6.66
N LYS A 99 1.57 2.88 5.84
CA LYS A 99 1.42 2.70 4.38
C LYS A 99 2.76 2.59 3.65
N ILE A 100 3.80 3.25 4.17
CA ILE A 100 5.16 3.19 3.59
C ILE A 100 5.73 1.76 3.56
N ASN A 101 5.30 0.88 4.48
CA ASN A 101 5.74 -0.52 4.52
C ASN A 101 5.32 -1.28 3.26
N ASN A 102 4.06 -1.11 2.83
CA ASN A 102 3.55 -1.73 1.62
C ASN A 102 4.17 -1.09 0.38
N VAL A 103 4.16 0.25 0.32
CA VAL A 103 4.67 1.00 -0.82
C VAL A 103 6.13 0.67 -1.12
N MET A 104 6.99 0.58 -0.09
CA MET A 104 8.40 0.23 -0.30
C MET A 104 8.56 -1.14 -0.95
N GLY A 105 7.80 -2.15 -0.50
CA GLY A 105 7.80 -3.47 -1.11
C GLY A 105 7.34 -3.45 -2.57
N GLN A 106 6.23 -2.77 -2.86
CA GLN A 106 5.70 -2.66 -4.22
C GLN A 106 6.64 -1.89 -5.15
N ALA A 107 7.27 -0.81 -4.68
CA ALA A 107 8.23 -0.04 -5.46
C ALA A 107 9.47 -0.88 -5.82
N LEU A 108 9.97 -1.71 -4.90
CA LEU A 108 11.04 -2.66 -5.19
C LEU A 108 10.63 -3.73 -6.21
N ILE A 109 9.40 -4.22 -6.16
CA ILE A 109 8.86 -5.15 -7.17
C ILE A 109 8.77 -4.44 -8.53
N ALA A 110 8.22 -3.22 -8.59
CA ALA A 110 8.12 -2.44 -9.82
C ALA A 110 9.49 -2.22 -10.49
N ARG A 111 10.53 -1.90 -9.69
CA ARG A 111 11.92 -1.80 -10.18
C ARG A 111 12.43 -3.12 -10.74
N ARG A 112 12.20 -4.25 -10.04
CA ARG A 112 12.57 -5.59 -10.51
C ARG A 112 11.85 -5.97 -11.80
N MET A 113 10.63 -5.48 -12.00
CA MET A 113 9.86 -5.64 -13.25
C MET A 113 10.30 -4.68 -14.36
N GLY A 114 11.31 -3.83 -14.14
CA GLY A 114 11.78 -2.84 -15.11
C GLY A 114 10.78 -1.70 -15.38
N LYS A 115 9.81 -1.48 -14.49
CA LYS A 115 8.83 -0.40 -14.63
C LYS A 115 9.49 0.93 -14.22
N THR A 116 9.22 1.96 -15.00
CA THR A 116 9.76 3.32 -14.80
C THR A 116 8.74 4.29 -14.19
N LYS A 117 7.48 3.87 -14.09
CA LYS A 117 6.35 4.67 -13.63
C LYS A 117 5.48 3.88 -12.67
N ILE A 118 5.03 4.52 -11.60
CA ILE A 118 4.01 4.02 -10.67
C ILE A 118 2.82 4.96 -10.69
N ILE A 119 1.63 4.37 -10.80
CA ILE A 119 0.36 5.06 -10.60
C ILE A 119 -0.27 4.59 -9.29
N ALA A 120 -0.97 5.48 -8.60
CA ALA A 120 -1.75 5.13 -7.41
C ALA A 120 -2.94 6.06 -7.26
N GLU A 121 -3.95 5.64 -6.51
CA GLU A 121 -5.05 6.48 -6.07
C GLU A 121 -4.89 6.89 -4.60
N THR A 122 -5.55 7.97 -4.18
CA THR A 122 -5.60 8.31 -2.75
C THR A 122 -6.83 9.13 -2.39
N GLY A 123 -7.35 8.90 -1.17
CA GLY A 123 -8.41 9.71 -0.56
C GLY A 123 -7.78 10.72 0.41
N ALA A 124 -7.57 10.33 1.66
CA ALA A 124 -6.94 11.18 2.68
C ALA A 124 -5.49 11.65 2.35
N GLY A 125 -4.84 11.11 1.32
CA GLY A 125 -3.52 11.53 0.84
C GLY A 125 -2.33 10.75 1.39
N GLN A 126 -2.48 10.02 2.50
CA GLN A 126 -1.37 9.29 3.12
C GLN A 126 -0.77 8.19 2.23
N HIS A 127 -1.59 7.53 1.39
CA HIS A 127 -1.06 6.54 0.44
C HIS A 127 -0.29 7.24 -0.69
N GLY A 128 -0.87 8.29 -1.28
CA GLY A 128 -0.22 9.05 -2.33
C GLY A 128 1.11 9.67 -1.89
N VAL A 129 1.19 10.22 -0.66
CA VAL A 129 2.45 10.71 -0.09
C VAL A 129 3.48 9.59 0.05
N ALA A 130 3.08 8.42 0.55
CA ALA A 130 3.99 7.28 0.65
C ALA A 130 4.49 6.83 -0.73
N THR A 131 3.59 6.70 -1.72
CA THR A 131 3.92 6.35 -3.11
C THR A 131 4.86 7.35 -3.75
N ALA A 132 4.57 8.64 -3.65
CA ALA A 132 5.44 9.71 -4.14
C ALA A 132 6.82 9.68 -3.49
N THR A 133 6.88 9.40 -2.18
CA THR A 133 8.15 9.29 -1.43
C THR A 133 9.02 8.14 -1.96
N ALA A 134 8.44 6.96 -2.17
CA ALA A 134 9.18 5.82 -2.73
C ALA A 134 9.58 6.05 -4.19
N CYS A 135 8.72 6.67 -4.99
CA CYS A 135 9.05 7.01 -6.38
C CYS A 135 10.21 8.01 -6.45
N ALA A 136 10.20 9.05 -5.62
CA ALA A 136 11.29 10.00 -5.51
C ALA A 136 12.61 9.33 -5.10
N LEU A 137 12.57 8.44 -4.10
CA LEU A 137 13.73 7.66 -3.66
C LEU A 137 14.34 6.82 -4.78
N PHE A 138 13.51 6.20 -5.61
CA PHE A 138 13.93 5.26 -6.64
C PHE A 138 14.01 5.85 -8.04
N ASN A 139 13.84 7.16 -8.18
CA ASN A 139 13.81 7.85 -9.46
C ASN A 139 12.79 7.25 -10.44
N LEU A 140 11.56 7.01 -9.96
CA LEU A 140 10.42 6.54 -10.74
C LEU A 140 9.46 7.71 -11.01
N GLU A 141 8.84 7.73 -12.17
CA GLU A 141 7.72 8.65 -12.42
C GLU A 141 6.53 8.28 -11.52
N CYS A 142 5.87 9.28 -10.94
CA CYS A 142 4.74 9.08 -10.04
C CYS A 142 3.53 9.89 -10.48
N GLU A 143 2.42 9.21 -10.69
CA GLU A 143 1.11 9.83 -10.91
C GLU A 143 0.13 9.37 -9.84
N VAL A 144 -0.52 10.32 -9.17
CA VAL A 144 -1.48 10.05 -8.11
C VAL A 144 -2.84 10.61 -8.48
N PHE A 145 -3.86 9.75 -8.50
CA PHE A 145 -5.25 10.12 -8.75
C PHE A 145 -5.96 10.39 -7.43
N MET A 146 -6.66 11.50 -7.33
CA MET A 146 -7.29 11.93 -6.08
C MET A 146 -8.59 12.66 -6.40
N GLY A 147 -9.67 12.32 -5.67
CA GLY A 147 -10.97 12.96 -5.85
C GLY A 147 -10.89 14.47 -5.62
N ALA A 148 -11.58 15.26 -6.44
CA ALA A 148 -11.48 16.72 -6.41
C ALA A 148 -11.85 17.33 -5.04
N GLU A 149 -12.83 16.76 -4.34
CA GLU A 149 -13.14 17.17 -2.96
C GLU A 149 -11.98 16.89 -2.00
N ASP A 150 -11.36 15.73 -2.13
CA ASP A 150 -10.23 15.32 -1.30
C ASP A 150 -8.99 16.19 -1.59
N VAL A 151 -8.74 16.57 -2.84
CA VAL A 151 -7.67 17.50 -3.22
C VAL A 151 -7.78 18.82 -2.46
N ILE A 152 -9.00 19.34 -2.31
CA ILE A 152 -9.25 20.59 -1.57
C ILE A 152 -9.06 20.35 -0.07
N ARG A 153 -9.70 19.32 0.49
CA ARG A 153 -9.69 19.04 1.94
C ARG A 153 -8.32 18.63 2.47
N GLN A 154 -7.50 17.97 1.65
CA GLN A 154 -6.20 17.41 2.01
C GLN A 154 -5.04 18.14 1.33
N LYS A 155 -5.22 19.44 1.05
CA LYS A 155 -4.21 20.30 0.43
C LYS A 155 -2.77 20.10 0.95
N PRO A 156 -2.52 19.96 2.27
CA PRO A 156 -1.17 19.70 2.76
C PRO A 156 -0.54 18.41 2.21
N ASN A 157 -1.31 17.34 2.05
CA ASN A 157 -0.80 16.09 1.45
C ASN A 157 -0.63 16.21 -0.06
N VAL A 158 -1.50 16.95 -0.75
CA VAL A 158 -1.34 17.27 -2.18
C VAL A 158 -0.04 18.04 -2.44
N ASP A 159 0.23 19.06 -1.63
CA ASP A 159 1.45 19.87 -1.77
C ASP A 159 2.70 19.03 -1.45
N ARG A 160 2.66 18.13 -0.45
CA ARG A 160 3.73 17.16 -0.18
C ARG A 160 4.00 16.24 -1.37
N MET A 161 2.96 15.70 -2.00
CA MET A 161 3.12 14.85 -3.19
C MET A 161 3.80 15.60 -4.34
N ARG A 162 3.40 16.85 -4.59
CA ARG A 162 4.01 17.72 -5.61
C ARG A 162 5.46 18.06 -5.30
N LEU A 163 5.79 18.35 -4.03
CA LEU A 163 7.17 18.59 -3.59
C LEU A 163 8.07 17.36 -3.79
N LEU A 164 7.50 16.16 -3.69
CA LEU A 164 8.17 14.89 -4.00
C LEU A 164 8.23 14.58 -5.50
N GLY A 165 7.74 15.47 -6.37
CA GLY A 165 7.78 15.32 -7.82
C GLY A 165 6.63 14.52 -8.43
N ALA A 166 5.63 14.10 -7.65
CA ALA A 166 4.47 13.39 -8.18
C ALA A 166 3.50 14.34 -8.89
N LYS A 167 2.93 13.90 -10.02
CA LYS A 167 1.81 14.57 -10.67
C LYS A 167 0.52 14.14 -9.98
N VAL A 168 -0.28 15.11 -9.51
CA VAL A 168 -1.56 14.83 -8.83
C VAL A 168 -2.70 15.16 -9.78
N HIS A 169 -3.47 14.14 -10.15
CA HIS A 169 -4.63 14.21 -11.04
C HIS A 169 -5.90 14.38 -10.22
N SER A 170 -6.55 15.54 -10.36
CA SER A 170 -7.82 15.83 -9.69
C SER A 170 -8.98 15.18 -10.46
N VAL A 171 -9.62 14.19 -9.85
CA VAL A 171 -10.72 13.44 -10.46
C VAL A 171 -12.06 14.09 -10.11
N THR A 172 -12.75 14.57 -11.14
CA THR A 172 -14.06 15.24 -11.03
C THR A 172 -15.23 14.37 -11.49
N SER A 173 -14.95 13.16 -12.01
CA SER A 173 -15.97 12.22 -12.43
C SER A 173 -16.68 11.59 -11.22
N GLY A 174 -17.93 11.17 -11.40
CA GLY A 174 -18.71 10.49 -10.37
C GLY A 174 -18.95 11.35 -9.12
N SER A 175 -18.71 10.79 -7.93
CA SER A 175 -18.83 11.51 -6.66
C SER A 175 -17.56 12.28 -6.29
N ALA A 176 -16.54 12.29 -7.15
CA ALA A 176 -15.25 12.95 -6.94
C ALA A 176 -14.56 12.51 -5.64
N THR A 177 -14.60 11.21 -5.34
CA THR A 177 -14.00 10.58 -4.15
C THR A 177 -13.00 9.48 -4.52
N LEU A 178 -12.44 8.77 -3.52
CA LEU A 178 -11.51 7.65 -3.70
C LEU A 178 -11.98 6.59 -4.72
N LYS A 179 -13.27 6.27 -4.75
CA LYS A 179 -13.82 5.28 -5.69
C LYS A 179 -13.62 5.71 -7.15
N ASP A 180 -13.85 6.99 -7.44
CA ASP A 180 -13.71 7.53 -8.79
C ASP A 180 -12.24 7.66 -9.17
N ALA A 181 -11.39 8.05 -8.21
CA ALA A 181 -9.95 8.07 -8.38
C ALA A 181 -9.38 6.69 -8.76
N MET A 182 -9.87 5.62 -8.14
CA MET A 182 -9.51 4.24 -8.49
C MET A 182 -9.91 3.91 -9.94
N ASN A 183 -11.12 4.29 -10.36
CA ASN A 183 -11.59 4.02 -11.72
C ASN A 183 -10.74 4.74 -12.78
N GLU A 184 -10.37 6.00 -12.53
CA GLU A 184 -9.48 6.73 -13.46
C GLU A 184 -8.05 6.16 -13.45
N ALA A 185 -7.56 5.66 -12.31
CA ALA A 185 -6.25 5.02 -12.24
C ALA A 185 -6.19 3.66 -12.98
N LEU A 186 -7.34 2.99 -13.17
CA LEU A 186 -7.44 1.71 -13.88
C LEU A 186 -7.76 1.84 -15.37
N ARG A 187 -8.02 3.07 -15.87
CA ARG A 187 -8.23 3.37 -17.29
C ARG A 187 -6.91 3.55 -18.03
#